data_AF-A0A7C1M679-F1
#
_entry.id   AF-A0A7C1M679-F1
#
_cell.length_a   1.000
_cell.length_b   1.000
_cell.length_c   1.000
_cell.angle_alpha   90.00
_cell.angle_beta   90.00
_cell.angle_gamma   90.00
#
_symmetry.space_group_name_H-M   'P 1'
#
loop_
_entity.id
_entity.type
_entity.pdbx_description
1 polymer ?
#
loop_
_entity_poly.entity_id
_entity_poly.type
_entity_poly.pdbx_seq_one_letter_code
_entity_poly.pdbx_strand_id
1 'polypeptide(L)'
;MKMKSLKKYKVGGTGSKMQLAIPLPQTPDGRVYRYSPNEIAHPRHFVLGNREAGFVVEEHKRERMRQEPGTTKTVCPYSGVIGDDGDFTHPKDQEAAIKIVKHAAMQDVESALSDMLKGVAQKSRGGITFKPGARTRRPNPQFGRRDLMRLLICDCCGRDYGVFAIALYCPDCGAPNIALHFGREVELVLQQARIAEDLGEDRQELAYRLLGNAHEDVLTAFEAVQKVVYVHRVSKEESGVVPAKPVRNDFQNVERAQKRYAEFGFNPFCALSEDERELLDLNIQKRHVIGHNLGVVDAKFAENARDARLGETVELVGSEIREFARLCQLVISALDDWLGGLSFPIAPKAEGETGGGNEPETKEGTVGDLGSLASRIGRWLCEHSVTGMPDNIDEEGVLTAFSDMEEGELKEALAELEMESCVVLSHVIGTRLPRIQTAEELFLVFDPLVLKSSPITDALHLVDLVLAGDGSVSLSDLHDQSGMDQRRFNPAAGMIVAEIGEGRVSRTYSPDYPARYFTMASEDRVALKRLGKQLTG
;
A
#
# COMPACT_ATOMS: atom_id res chain seq x y z
N MET A 1 -13.37 -21.83 49.25
CA MET A 1 -12.25 -20.95 48.86
C MET A 1 -12.80 -19.62 48.36
N LYS A 2 -12.42 -18.47 48.94
CA LYS A 2 -12.88 -17.15 48.45
C LYS A 2 -11.87 -16.66 47.39
N MET A 3 -12.14 -16.92 46.12
CA MET A 3 -11.31 -16.47 44.99
C MET A 3 -11.48 -14.95 44.78
N LYS A 4 -10.69 -14.13 45.49
CA LYS A 4 -10.83 -12.67 45.52
C LYS A 4 -10.25 -12.03 44.26
N SER A 5 -9.17 -12.58 43.71
CA SER A 5 -8.53 -12.07 42.50
C SER A 5 -9.36 -12.37 41.25
N LEU A 6 -9.89 -13.59 41.11
CA LEU A 6 -10.74 -13.98 39.97
C LEU A 6 -12.12 -13.29 39.98
N LYS A 7 -12.67 -12.99 41.16
CA LYS A 7 -13.96 -12.30 41.30
C LYS A 7 -14.01 -10.95 40.58
N LYS A 8 -12.87 -10.30 40.36
CA LYS A 8 -12.78 -9.02 39.66
C LYS A 8 -13.21 -9.11 38.19
N TYR A 9 -13.09 -10.29 37.59
CA TYR A 9 -13.45 -10.54 36.19
C TYR A 9 -14.79 -11.27 36.07
N LYS A 10 -15.49 -11.53 37.18
CA LYS A 10 -16.71 -12.34 37.17
C LYS A 10 -17.89 -11.55 36.60
N VAL A 11 -18.48 -12.09 35.54
CA VAL A 11 -19.72 -11.57 34.93
C VAL A 11 -20.94 -12.45 35.21
N GLY A 12 -20.73 -13.70 35.66
CA GLY A 12 -21.83 -14.63 35.95
C GLY A 12 -21.40 -15.96 36.57
N GLY A 13 -22.35 -16.88 36.73
CA GLY A 13 -22.10 -18.25 37.20
C GLY A 13 -22.02 -18.45 38.72
N THR A 14 -21.88 -19.72 39.14
CA THR A 14 -21.84 -20.14 40.55
C THR A 14 -20.41 -20.13 41.11
N GLY A 15 -20.23 -20.40 42.41
CA GLY A 15 -18.91 -20.46 43.03
C GLY A 15 -17.99 -21.54 42.46
N SER A 16 -18.54 -22.61 41.86
CA SER A 16 -17.80 -23.71 41.23
C SER A 16 -17.70 -23.60 39.71
N LYS A 17 -18.54 -22.78 39.06
CA LYS A 17 -18.53 -22.52 37.61
C LYS A 17 -18.67 -21.01 37.37
N MET A 18 -17.56 -20.28 37.47
CA MET A 18 -17.56 -18.82 37.22
C MET A 18 -17.49 -18.54 35.73
N GLN A 19 -18.31 -17.59 35.27
CA GLN A 19 -18.16 -16.95 33.97
C GLN A 19 -17.36 -15.67 34.17
N LEU A 20 -16.25 -15.55 33.43
CA LEU A 20 -15.33 -14.42 33.53
C LEU A 20 -15.32 -13.66 32.20
N ALA A 21 -15.25 -12.34 32.26
CA ALA A 21 -14.97 -11.48 31.11
C ALA A 21 -13.72 -10.65 31.40
N ILE A 22 -12.78 -10.67 30.46
CA ILE A 22 -11.61 -9.79 30.48
C ILE A 22 -11.86 -8.71 29.43
N PRO A 23 -11.82 -7.42 29.82
CA PRO A 23 -11.97 -6.34 28.84
C PRO A 23 -10.81 -6.43 27.84
N LEU A 24 -11.13 -6.15 26.57
CA LEU A 24 -10.11 -6.09 25.53
C LEU A 24 -9.11 -4.95 25.83
N PRO A 25 -7.84 -5.11 25.44
CA PRO A 25 -6.85 -4.06 25.62
C PRO A 25 -7.27 -2.81 24.84
N GLN A 26 -7.22 -1.68 25.53
CA GLN A 26 -7.45 -0.37 24.94
C GLN A 26 -6.12 0.34 24.69
N THR A 27 -6.12 1.21 23.68
CA THR A 27 -5.05 2.18 23.45
C THR A 27 -5.08 3.28 24.53
N PRO A 28 -4.02 4.10 24.67
CA PRO A 28 -4.02 5.26 25.56
C PRO A 28 -5.25 6.16 25.45
N ASP A 29 -5.76 6.36 24.23
CA ASP A 29 -6.96 7.17 23.98
C ASP A 29 -8.29 6.40 24.18
N GLY A 30 -8.23 5.16 24.68
CA GLY A 30 -9.41 4.36 25.02
C GLY A 30 -10.04 3.59 23.85
N ARG A 31 -9.36 3.50 22.69
CA ARG A 31 -9.87 2.75 21.53
C ARG A 31 -9.57 1.25 21.66
N VAL A 32 -10.51 0.42 21.21
CA VAL A 32 -10.39 -1.04 21.20
C VAL A 32 -9.68 -1.49 19.94
N TYR A 33 -8.62 -2.28 20.09
CA TYR A 33 -7.90 -2.85 18.96
C TYR A 33 -8.67 -3.98 18.29
N ARG A 34 -8.67 -3.99 16.96
CA ARG A 34 -9.31 -5.01 16.12
C ARG A 34 -8.34 -5.52 15.05
N TYR A 35 -8.53 -6.77 14.68
CA TYR A 35 -7.73 -7.48 13.69
C TYR A 35 -8.63 -8.24 12.72
N SER A 36 -8.58 -7.88 11.44
CA SER A 36 -9.36 -8.54 10.39
C SER A 36 -9.09 -10.05 10.35
N PRO A 37 -10.13 -10.91 10.38
CA PRO A 37 -9.96 -12.34 10.17
C PRO A 37 -9.61 -12.65 8.71
N ASN A 38 -9.94 -11.74 7.78
CA ASN A 38 -9.58 -11.87 6.37
C ASN A 38 -8.06 -11.69 6.17
N GLU A 39 -7.39 -12.72 5.66
CA GLU A 39 -5.93 -12.76 5.49
C GLU A 39 -5.42 -11.94 4.31
N ILE A 40 -6.26 -11.73 3.28
CA ILE A 40 -5.93 -10.91 2.11
C ILE A 40 -6.11 -9.40 2.38
N ALA A 41 -6.67 -9.03 3.53
CA ALA A 41 -6.76 -7.62 3.90
C ALA A 41 -5.36 -7.09 4.24
N HIS A 42 -4.88 -6.07 3.54
CA HIS A 42 -3.60 -5.44 3.81
C HIS A 42 -3.79 -3.92 3.92
N PRO A 43 -3.65 -3.32 5.12
CA PRO A 43 -3.39 -3.92 6.44
C PRO A 43 -4.56 -4.76 7.01
N ARG A 44 -4.32 -5.45 8.14
CA ARG A 44 -5.38 -6.19 8.89
C ARG A 44 -5.80 -5.49 10.19
N HIS A 45 -5.03 -4.51 10.66
CA HIS A 45 -5.19 -3.92 12.00
C HIS A 45 -5.90 -2.57 11.94
N PHE A 46 -6.76 -2.31 12.91
CA PHE A 46 -7.48 -1.05 13.09
C PHE A 46 -7.93 -0.89 14.55
N VAL A 47 -8.39 0.29 14.93
CA VAL A 47 -8.89 0.57 16.29
C VAL A 47 -10.28 1.19 16.23
N LEU A 48 -11.11 0.88 17.21
CA LEU A 48 -12.49 1.36 17.34
C LEU A 48 -12.66 2.19 18.60
N GLY A 49 -13.07 3.44 18.45
CA GLY A 49 -13.46 4.33 19.53
C GLY A 49 -14.97 4.35 19.76
N ASN A 50 -15.40 5.32 20.57
CA ASN A 50 -16.81 5.53 20.87
C ASN A 50 -17.50 6.26 19.72
N ARG A 51 -18.83 6.18 19.68
CA ARG A 51 -19.61 7.06 18.82
C ARG A 51 -19.69 8.45 19.42
N GLU A 52 -19.64 9.46 18.57
CA GLU A 52 -19.88 10.84 18.97
C GLU A 52 -21.27 11.00 19.60
N ALA A 53 -21.30 11.66 20.75
CA ALA A 53 -22.53 11.81 21.52
C ALA A 53 -23.53 12.70 20.77
N GLY A 54 -24.77 12.22 20.63
CA GLY A 54 -25.83 12.98 19.95
C GLY A 54 -25.77 12.93 18.41
N PHE A 55 -24.89 12.10 17.83
CA PHE A 55 -24.83 11.94 16.37
C PHE A 55 -26.15 11.37 15.83
N VAL A 56 -26.77 12.08 14.89
CA VAL A 56 -28.01 11.66 14.23
C VAL A 56 -27.67 11.12 12.85
N VAL A 57 -28.08 9.89 12.59
CA VAL A 57 -27.91 9.27 11.28
C VAL A 57 -29.06 9.69 10.36
N GLU A 58 -28.71 10.45 9.33
CA GLU A 58 -29.61 10.91 8.28
C GLU A 58 -29.98 9.75 7.33
N GLU A 59 -31.20 9.77 6.78
CA GLU A 59 -31.73 8.65 5.99
C GLU A 59 -30.87 8.34 4.76
N HIS A 60 -30.49 9.35 3.99
CA HIS A 60 -29.62 9.18 2.81
C HIS A 60 -28.24 8.61 3.16
N LYS A 61 -27.77 8.75 4.41
CA LYS A 61 -26.52 8.15 4.88
C LYS A 61 -26.71 6.69 5.28
N ARG A 62 -27.91 6.30 5.73
CA ARG A 62 -28.25 4.88 6.00
C ARG A 62 -28.22 4.04 4.74
N GLU A 63 -28.66 4.60 3.62
CA GLU A 63 -28.66 3.91 2.32
C GLU A 63 -27.25 3.47 1.88
N ARG A 64 -26.21 4.18 2.33
CA ARG A 64 -24.80 3.83 2.07
C ARG A 64 -24.26 2.75 3.02
N MET A 65 -24.93 2.49 4.13
CA MET A 65 -24.45 1.59 5.19
C MET A 65 -24.72 0.13 4.82
N ARG A 66 -23.83 -0.76 5.26
CA ARG A 66 -23.99 -2.22 5.11
C ARG A 66 -24.72 -2.85 6.28
N GLN A 67 -24.70 -2.18 7.42
CA GLN A 67 -25.38 -2.63 8.63
C GLN A 67 -25.73 -1.44 9.52
N GLU A 68 -26.73 -1.65 10.38
CA GLU A 68 -27.07 -0.66 11.40
C GLU A 68 -25.85 -0.40 12.30
N PRO A 69 -25.55 0.87 12.60
CA PRO A 69 -24.40 1.20 13.40
C PRO A 69 -24.56 0.73 14.86
N GLY A 70 -23.51 0.20 15.48
CA GLY A 70 -23.50 -0.22 16.90
C GLY A 70 -24.04 -1.63 17.13
N THR A 71 -24.09 -2.45 16.08
CA THR A 71 -24.37 -3.88 16.18
C THR A 71 -23.19 -4.63 16.83
N THR A 72 -23.37 -5.92 17.11
CA THR A 72 -22.29 -6.82 17.61
C THR A 72 -21.38 -7.34 16.50
N LYS A 73 -21.40 -6.66 15.34
CA LYS A 73 -20.66 -7.03 14.14
C LYS A 73 -19.70 -5.93 13.78
N THR A 74 -18.53 -6.32 13.30
CA THR A 74 -17.49 -5.41 12.82
C THR A 74 -17.31 -5.60 11.32
N VAL A 75 -17.08 -4.49 10.62
CA VAL A 75 -16.69 -4.48 9.21
C VAL A 75 -15.18 -4.29 9.11
N CYS A 76 -14.52 -5.11 8.30
CA CYS A 76 -13.11 -4.89 7.98
C CYS A 76 -12.97 -3.60 7.15
N PRO A 77 -12.23 -2.58 7.60
CA PRO A 77 -12.12 -1.31 6.88
C PRO A 77 -11.41 -1.44 5.52
N TYR A 78 -10.59 -2.48 5.32
CA TYR A 78 -9.77 -2.65 4.11
C TYR A 78 -10.35 -3.66 3.11
N SER A 79 -11.12 -4.66 3.57
CA SER A 79 -11.72 -5.67 2.67
C SER A 79 -13.24 -5.61 2.61
N GLY A 80 -13.88 -4.97 3.58
CA GLY A 80 -15.34 -4.90 3.69
C GLY A 80 -16.01 -6.19 4.20
N VAL A 81 -15.24 -7.22 4.57
CA VAL A 81 -15.76 -8.45 5.21
C VAL A 81 -16.44 -8.08 6.53
N ILE A 82 -17.62 -8.66 6.77
CA ILE A 82 -18.40 -8.47 7.99
C ILE A 82 -18.34 -9.76 8.81
N GLY A 83 -18.10 -9.63 10.11
CA GLY A 83 -18.07 -10.75 11.05
C GLY A 83 -18.42 -10.30 12.46
N ASP A 84 -18.52 -11.24 13.40
CA ASP A 84 -18.84 -10.89 14.78
C ASP A 84 -17.65 -10.20 15.44
N ASP A 85 -17.88 -9.29 16.38
CA ASP A 85 -16.82 -8.55 17.10
C ASP A 85 -15.72 -9.45 17.69
N GLY A 86 -16.09 -10.67 18.07
CA GLY A 86 -15.17 -11.70 18.57
C GLY A 86 -14.16 -12.16 17.53
N ASP A 87 -14.58 -12.29 16.27
CA ASP A 87 -13.74 -12.73 15.14
C ASP A 87 -12.64 -11.71 14.83
N PHE A 88 -12.88 -10.45 15.18
CA PHE A 88 -11.92 -9.37 15.02
C PHE A 88 -10.99 -9.20 16.22
N THR A 89 -10.98 -10.14 17.16
CA THR A 89 -10.06 -10.11 18.30
C THR A 89 -8.71 -10.70 17.90
N HIS A 90 -7.63 -9.95 18.12
CA HIS A 90 -6.30 -10.43 17.79
C HIS A 90 -5.93 -11.67 18.64
N PRO A 91 -5.39 -12.77 18.05
CA PRO A 91 -5.08 -14.01 18.79
C PRO A 91 -4.20 -13.80 20.03
N LYS A 92 -3.16 -12.96 19.92
CA LYS A 92 -2.31 -12.58 21.07
C LYS A 92 -3.07 -11.90 22.22
N ASP A 93 -4.19 -11.23 21.96
CA ASP A 93 -5.00 -10.58 23.00
C ASP A 93 -5.79 -11.64 23.78
N GLN A 94 -6.26 -12.68 23.09
CA GLN A 94 -6.88 -13.85 23.73
C GLN A 94 -5.87 -14.58 24.62
N GLU A 95 -4.65 -14.81 24.13
CA GLU A 95 -3.58 -15.42 24.94
C GLU A 95 -3.22 -14.56 26.17
N ALA A 96 -3.15 -13.24 26.00
CA ALA A 96 -2.90 -12.31 27.10
C ALA A 96 -4.02 -12.37 28.15
N ALA A 97 -5.28 -12.40 27.73
CA ALA A 97 -6.42 -12.57 28.63
C ALA A 97 -6.32 -13.90 29.42
N ILE A 98 -5.98 -15.01 28.76
CA ILE A 98 -5.76 -16.31 29.44
C ILE A 98 -4.63 -16.21 30.48
N LYS A 99 -3.52 -15.53 30.15
CA LYS A 99 -2.41 -15.32 31.10
C LYS A 99 -2.84 -14.49 32.31
N ILE A 100 -3.69 -13.47 32.13
CA ILE A 100 -4.26 -12.67 33.23
C ILE A 100 -5.14 -13.54 34.14
N VAL A 101 -6.03 -14.36 33.57
CA VAL A 101 -6.87 -15.28 34.35
C VAL A 101 -6.02 -16.28 35.13
N LYS A 102 -5.03 -16.91 34.48
CA LYS A 102 -4.10 -17.85 35.12
C LYS A 102 -3.35 -17.20 36.29
N HIS A 103 -2.84 -15.99 36.09
CA HIS A 103 -2.17 -15.23 37.14
C HIS A 103 -3.09 -14.94 38.32
N ALA A 104 -4.32 -14.49 38.07
CA ALA A 104 -5.31 -14.24 39.11
C ALA A 104 -5.69 -15.53 39.88
N ALA A 105 -5.83 -16.65 39.18
CA ALA A 105 -6.10 -17.95 39.80
C ALA A 105 -4.94 -18.41 40.69
N MET A 106 -3.69 -18.28 40.23
CA MET A 106 -2.50 -18.62 41.02
C MET A 106 -2.41 -17.77 42.28
N GLN A 107 -2.70 -16.46 42.20
CA GLN A 107 -2.75 -15.59 43.37
C GLN A 107 -3.80 -16.03 44.40
N ASP A 108 -4.97 -16.48 43.94
CA ASP A 108 -6.03 -16.99 44.83
C ASP A 108 -5.63 -18.31 45.50
N VAL A 109 -4.94 -19.21 44.77
CA VAL A 109 -4.39 -20.47 45.32
C VAL A 109 -3.31 -20.18 46.36
N GLU A 110 -2.34 -19.31 46.04
CA GLU A 110 -1.29 -18.90 46.97
C GLU A 110 -1.88 -18.26 48.24
N SER A 111 -2.89 -17.41 48.09
CA SER A 111 -3.57 -16.80 49.25
C SER A 111 -4.28 -17.84 50.10
N ALA A 112 -4.99 -18.79 49.49
CA ALA A 112 -5.71 -19.83 50.23
C ALA A 112 -4.75 -20.78 50.97
N LEU A 113 -3.63 -21.18 50.35
CA LEU A 113 -2.58 -21.97 50.99
C LEU A 113 -1.95 -21.21 52.15
N SER A 114 -1.65 -19.92 51.96
CA SER A 114 -1.10 -19.07 53.02
C SER A 114 -2.07 -18.94 54.21
N ASP A 115 -3.37 -18.73 53.95
CA ASP A 115 -4.38 -18.62 55.00
C ASP A 115 -4.60 -19.96 55.73
N MET A 116 -4.53 -21.09 55.00
CA MET A 116 -4.58 -22.44 55.60
C MET A 116 -3.39 -22.69 56.52
N LEU A 117 -2.16 -22.40 56.06
CA LEU A 117 -0.94 -22.56 56.86
C LEU A 117 -0.96 -21.66 58.10
N LYS A 118 -1.43 -20.42 58.00
CA LYS A 118 -1.66 -19.53 59.15
C LYS A 118 -2.66 -20.12 60.13
N GLY A 119 -3.76 -20.68 59.64
CA GLY A 119 -4.78 -21.31 60.48
C GLY A 119 -4.28 -22.56 61.22
N VAL A 120 -3.39 -23.33 60.60
CA VAL A 120 -2.71 -24.47 61.24
C VAL A 120 -1.71 -23.98 62.31
N ALA A 121 -0.91 -22.96 62.01
CA ALA A 121 0.02 -22.37 62.96
C ALA A 121 -0.67 -21.75 64.18
N GLN A 122 -1.84 -21.12 64.00
CA GLN A 122 -2.62 -20.55 65.11
C GLN A 122 -3.29 -21.60 66.01
N LYS A 123 -3.51 -22.82 65.51
CA LYS A 123 -4.17 -23.91 66.26
C LYS A 123 -3.17 -24.86 66.94
N SER A 124 -1.88 -24.77 66.63
CA SER A 124 -0.87 -25.59 67.31
C SER A 124 -0.58 -25.00 68.69
N ARG A 125 -0.78 -25.79 69.75
CA ARG A 125 -0.50 -25.39 71.15
C ARG A 125 1.02 -25.41 71.49
N GLY A 126 1.89 -25.53 70.51
CA GLY A 126 3.34 -25.61 70.70
C GLY A 126 4.10 -24.91 69.58
N GLY A 127 4.55 -23.68 69.85
CA GLY A 127 5.76 -23.04 69.30
C GLY A 127 5.96 -22.84 67.79
N ILE A 128 5.13 -23.40 66.90
CA ILE A 128 5.37 -23.31 65.45
C ILE A 128 4.98 -21.91 64.94
N THR A 129 5.97 -21.04 64.87
CA THR A 129 5.82 -19.68 64.31
C THR A 129 6.07 -19.73 62.80
N PHE A 130 5.02 -19.62 62.00
CA PHE A 130 5.14 -19.49 60.55
C PHE A 130 5.46 -18.05 60.17
N LYS A 131 6.68 -17.80 59.67
CA LYS A 131 7.07 -16.54 59.03
C LYS A 131 6.87 -16.68 57.51
N PRO A 132 5.81 -16.09 56.92
CA PRO A 132 5.68 -16.11 55.47
C PRO A 132 6.90 -15.43 54.84
N GLY A 133 7.52 -16.10 53.87
CA GLY A 133 8.57 -15.49 53.04
C GLY A 133 8.06 -14.21 52.37
N ALA A 134 8.98 -13.30 52.04
CA ALA A 134 8.64 -12.05 51.37
C ALA A 134 7.77 -12.31 50.15
N ARG A 135 6.56 -11.73 50.12
CA ARG A 135 5.66 -11.79 48.95
C ARG A 135 6.37 -11.10 47.80
N THR A 136 6.97 -11.86 46.88
CA THR A 136 7.33 -11.34 45.56
C THR A 136 6.01 -11.08 44.84
N ARG A 137 5.56 -9.82 44.84
CA ARG A 137 4.42 -9.40 44.02
C ARG A 137 4.87 -9.58 42.57
N ARG A 138 4.51 -10.71 41.96
CA ARG A 138 4.67 -10.87 40.51
C ARG A 138 3.88 -9.75 39.86
N PRO A 139 4.50 -8.90 39.03
CA PRO A 139 3.78 -7.85 38.34
C PRO A 139 2.69 -8.49 37.50
N ASN A 140 1.50 -7.88 37.49
CA ASN A 140 0.42 -8.36 36.63
C ASN A 140 0.90 -8.28 35.17
N PRO A 141 0.59 -9.30 34.34
CA PRO A 141 0.85 -9.21 32.91
C PRO A 141 0.21 -7.93 32.35
N GLN A 142 1.03 -7.04 31.81
CA GLN A 142 0.57 -5.84 31.11
C GLN A 142 0.64 -6.09 29.61
N PHE A 143 -0.45 -5.80 28.92
CA PHE A 143 -0.55 -5.91 27.48
C PHE A 143 -1.20 -4.63 26.98
N GLY A 144 -0.43 -3.81 26.26
CA GLY A 144 -0.86 -2.50 25.78
C GLY A 144 -0.87 -2.45 24.25
N ARG A 145 -1.77 -1.65 23.70
CA ARG A 145 -1.81 -1.29 22.28
C ARG A 145 -1.48 0.20 22.12
N ARG A 146 -0.98 0.59 20.96
CA ARG A 146 -0.73 2.00 20.62
C ARG A 146 -1.86 2.51 19.75
N ASP A 147 -2.18 3.78 19.89
CA ASP A 147 -3.05 4.47 18.95
C ASP A 147 -2.42 4.50 17.55
N LEU A 148 -3.29 4.57 16.54
CA LEU A 148 -2.90 4.75 15.15
C LEU A 148 -2.89 6.24 14.82
N MET A 149 -2.02 6.66 13.90
CA MET A 149 -1.89 8.08 13.55
C MET A 149 -3.13 8.60 12.80
N ARG A 150 -3.71 7.76 11.93
CA ARG A 150 -4.87 8.14 11.12
C ARG A 150 -6.17 7.81 11.85
N LEU A 151 -6.58 8.73 12.73
CA LEU A 151 -7.84 8.73 13.51
C LEU A 151 -8.97 9.51 12.81
N LEU A 152 -10.14 8.93 12.63
CA LEU A 152 -11.25 9.50 11.88
C LEU A 152 -12.57 9.32 12.64
N ILE A 153 -13.53 10.20 12.34
CA ILE A 153 -14.92 10.05 12.74
C ILE A 153 -15.74 9.80 11.48
N CYS A 154 -16.47 8.70 11.43
CA CYS A 154 -17.30 8.38 10.29
C CYS A 154 -18.41 9.43 10.13
N ASP A 155 -18.49 10.05 8.97
CA ASP A 155 -19.50 11.02 8.56
C ASP A 155 -20.92 10.43 8.39
N CYS A 156 -21.02 9.11 8.29
CA CYS A 156 -22.28 8.37 8.19
C CYS A 156 -22.85 7.98 9.54
N CYS A 157 -22.01 7.54 10.50
CA CYS A 157 -22.50 7.00 11.77
C CYS A 157 -21.86 7.58 13.03
N GLY A 158 -20.95 8.55 12.91
CA GLY A 158 -20.27 9.20 14.04
C GLY A 158 -19.29 8.31 14.80
N ARG A 159 -18.95 7.13 14.28
CA ARG A 159 -17.97 6.23 14.93
C ARG A 159 -16.58 6.83 14.85
N ASP A 160 -15.91 7.01 15.99
CA ASP A 160 -14.46 7.22 16.06
C ASP A 160 -13.73 5.89 15.78
N TYR A 161 -12.72 5.93 14.92
CA TYR A 161 -11.89 4.78 14.59
C TYR A 161 -10.51 5.23 14.10
N GLY A 162 -9.56 4.29 14.07
CA GLY A 162 -8.22 4.54 13.53
C GLY A 162 -7.78 3.43 12.61
N VAL A 163 -7.01 3.79 11.58
CA VAL A 163 -6.47 2.87 10.56
C VAL A 163 -5.01 3.20 10.24
N PHE A 164 -4.33 2.31 9.53
CA PHE A 164 -2.93 2.49 9.11
C PHE A 164 -2.80 3.18 7.76
N ALA A 165 -3.76 2.93 6.87
CA ALA A 165 -3.75 3.40 5.49
C ALA A 165 -5.15 3.95 5.13
N ILE A 166 -5.35 4.27 3.86
CA ILE A 166 -6.69 4.55 3.32
C ILE A 166 -7.57 3.32 3.54
N ALA A 167 -8.68 3.48 4.25
CA ALA A 167 -9.71 2.45 4.37
C ALA A 167 -10.82 2.71 3.36
N LEU A 168 -11.45 1.63 2.93
CA LEU A 168 -12.57 1.65 2.01
C LEU A 168 -13.92 1.78 2.72
N TYR A 169 -14.01 1.27 3.96
CA TYR A 169 -15.26 1.20 4.70
C TYR A 169 -15.11 1.65 6.15
N CYS A 170 -16.18 2.23 6.69
CA CYS A 170 -16.34 2.43 8.12
C CYS A 170 -16.39 1.06 8.83
N PRO A 171 -15.59 0.84 9.89
CA PRO A 171 -15.55 -0.45 10.57
C PRO A 171 -16.78 -0.78 11.43
N ASP A 172 -17.71 0.17 11.60
CA ASP A 172 -18.97 0.01 12.32
C ASP A 172 -20.15 -0.13 11.35
N CYS A 173 -20.49 0.91 10.59
CA CYS A 173 -21.66 0.85 9.69
C CYS A 173 -21.37 0.24 8.30
N GLY A 174 -20.10 0.11 7.93
CA GLY A 174 -19.70 -0.39 6.61
C GLY A 174 -19.93 0.55 5.42
N ALA A 175 -20.33 1.81 5.67
CA ALA A 175 -20.41 2.82 4.62
C ALA A 175 -19.04 3.07 3.99
N PRO A 176 -18.95 3.31 2.66
CA PRO A 176 -17.74 3.80 2.03
C PRO A 176 -17.25 5.08 2.68
N ASN A 177 -15.93 5.26 2.75
CA ASN A 177 -15.33 6.40 3.44
C ASN A 177 -14.03 6.90 2.78
N ILE A 178 -13.76 6.52 1.53
CA ILE A 178 -12.56 6.99 0.82
C ILE A 178 -12.59 8.50 0.61
N ALA A 179 -13.77 9.11 0.43
CA ALA A 179 -13.92 10.56 0.32
C ALA A 179 -13.53 11.26 1.62
N LEU A 180 -13.94 10.71 2.77
CA LEU A 180 -13.54 11.19 4.10
C LEU A 180 -12.02 11.07 4.30
N HIS A 181 -11.44 9.94 3.88
CA HIS A 181 -9.99 9.73 3.95
C HIS A 181 -9.21 10.73 3.11
N PHE A 182 -9.64 10.97 1.87
CA PHE A 182 -8.99 11.92 0.98
C PHE A 182 -9.18 13.36 1.46
N GLY A 183 -10.37 13.72 1.94
CA GLY A 183 -10.65 15.06 2.47
C GLY A 183 -9.73 15.43 3.64
N ARG A 184 -9.38 14.48 4.50
CA ARG A 184 -8.38 14.70 5.55
C ARG A 184 -6.98 14.98 4.99
N GLU A 185 -6.57 14.31 3.92
CA GLU A 185 -5.29 14.61 3.29
C GLU A 185 -5.29 16.01 2.68
N VAL A 186 -6.41 16.39 2.05
CA VAL A 186 -6.61 17.76 1.55
C VAL A 186 -6.51 18.77 2.68
N GLU A 187 -7.09 18.53 3.86
CA GLU A 187 -6.93 19.42 5.02
C GLU A 187 -5.46 19.63 5.41
N LEU A 188 -4.65 18.56 5.42
CA LEU A 188 -3.22 18.64 5.74
C LEU A 188 -2.44 19.40 4.66
N VAL A 189 -2.69 19.12 3.38
CA VAL A 189 -2.13 19.86 2.24
C VAL A 189 -2.46 21.34 2.34
N LEU A 190 -3.71 21.68 2.64
CA LEU A 190 -4.14 23.06 2.75
C LEU A 190 -3.50 23.78 3.93
N GLN A 191 -3.18 23.07 5.03
CA GLN A 191 -2.39 23.61 6.13
C GLN A 191 -0.94 23.88 5.70
N GLN A 192 -0.32 22.96 4.96
CA GLN A 192 1.03 23.17 4.42
C GLN A 192 1.08 24.39 3.48
N ALA A 193 0.11 24.51 2.57
CA ALA A 193 0.01 25.64 1.65
C ALA A 193 -0.18 26.98 2.40
N ARG A 194 -0.99 27.01 3.46
CA ARG A 194 -1.14 28.21 4.32
C ARG A 194 0.15 28.57 5.03
N ILE A 195 0.87 27.59 5.60
CA ILE A 195 2.16 27.82 6.24
C ILE A 195 3.13 28.45 5.24
N ALA A 196 3.14 27.97 4.00
CA ALA A 196 3.99 28.52 2.95
C ALA A 196 3.62 29.97 2.58
N GLU A 197 2.33 30.27 2.44
CA GLU A 197 1.84 31.63 2.15
C GLU A 197 2.12 32.63 3.30
N ASP A 198 2.14 32.15 4.54
CA ASP A 198 2.44 32.97 5.72
C ASP A 198 3.96 33.22 5.91
N LEU A 199 4.82 32.58 5.10
CA LEU A 199 6.26 32.87 5.11
C LEU A 199 6.53 34.20 4.41
N GLY A 200 7.32 35.05 5.07
CA GLY A 200 7.79 36.31 4.50
C GLY A 200 8.71 36.13 3.29
N GLU A 201 8.95 37.22 2.58
CA GLU A 201 9.83 37.26 1.39
C GLU A 201 11.26 36.76 1.66
N ASP A 202 11.72 36.80 2.92
CA ASP A 202 13.02 36.30 3.36
C ASP A 202 13.14 34.76 3.33
N ARG A 203 12.02 34.03 3.19
CA ARG A 203 11.95 32.57 3.20
C ARG A 203 11.26 31.98 1.95
N GLN A 204 11.38 32.68 0.81
CA GLN A 204 10.77 32.26 -0.47
C GLN A 204 11.13 30.84 -0.90
N GLU A 205 12.39 30.41 -0.75
CA GLU A 205 12.78 29.04 -1.15
C GLU A 205 12.08 27.98 -0.29
N LEU A 206 11.92 28.23 1.02
CA LEU A 206 11.20 27.34 1.90
C LEU A 206 9.70 27.32 1.57
N ALA A 207 9.11 28.47 1.29
CA ALA A 207 7.71 28.57 0.85
C ALA A 207 7.49 27.77 -0.44
N TYR A 208 8.37 27.92 -1.42
CA TYR A 208 8.34 27.18 -2.67
C TYR A 208 8.40 25.66 -2.46
N ARG A 209 9.33 25.17 -1.62
CA ARG A 209 9.44 23.74 -1.29
C ARG A 209 8.20 23.20 -0.58
N LEU A 210 7.62 23.97 0.34
CA LEU A 210 6.38 23.58 1.02
C LEU A 210 5.20 23.49 0.06
N LEU A 211 5.08 24.41 -0.90
CA LEU A 211 4.06 24.35 -1.94
C LEU A 211 4.28 23.18 -2.89
N GLY A 212 5.54 22.89 -3.27
CA GLY A 212 5.88 21.73 -4.07
C GLY A 212 5.52 20.41 -3.39
N ASN A 213 5.83 20.27 -2.10
CA ASN A 213 5.44 19.11 -1.30
C ASN A 213 3.92 19.00 -1.17
N ALA A 214 3.22 20.11 -0.91
CA ALA A 214 1.77 20.12 -0.81
C ALA A 214 1.11 19.66 -2.12
N HIS A 215 1.65 20.09 -3.27
CA HIS A 215 1.20 19.63 -4.59
C HIS A 215 1.45 18.12 -4.78
N GLU A 216 2.64 17.62 -4.45
CA GLU A 216 2.96 16.19 -4.54
C GLU A 216 2.11 15.32 -3.59
N ASP A 217 1.81 15.82 -2.39
CA ASP A 217 0.96 15.14 -1.41
C ASP A 217 -0.47 14.95 -1.93
N VAL A 218 -1.05 15.95 -2.64
CA VAL A 218 -2.37 15.81 -3.30
C VAL A 218 -2.36 14.67 -4.30
N LEU A 219 -1.38 14.67 -5.21
CA LEU A 219 -1.29 13.66 -6.27
C LEU A 219 -1.05 12.27 -5.70
N THR A 220 -0.17 12.16 -4.71
CA THR A 220 0.16 10.89 -4.04
C THR A 220 -1.07 10.31 -3.33
N ALA A 221 -1.82 11.16 -2.61
CA ALA A 221 -3.07 10.75 -1.98
C ALA A 221 -4.13 10.35 -3.02
N PHE A 222 -4.23 11.10 -4.12
CA PHE A 222 -5.19 10.86 -5.19
C PHE A 222 -4.93 9.52 -5.90
N GLU A 223 -3.68 9.24 -6.22
CA GLU A 223 -3.26 7.97 -6.80
C GLU A 223 -3.49 6.80 -5.83
N ALA A 224 -3.09 6.95 -4.57
CA ALA A 224 -3.20 5.90 -3.56
C ALA A 224 -4.66 5.49 -3.34
N VAL A 225 -5.61 6.45 -3.28
CA VAL A 225 -7.03 6.14 -3.17
C VAL A 225 -7.50 5.34 -4.39
N GLN A 226 -7.20 5.80 -5.61
CA GLN A 226 -7.60 5.11 -6.83
C GLN A 226 -7.05 3.68 -6.92
N LYS A 227 -5.78 3.47 -6.55
CA LYS A 227 -5.17 2.13 -6.47
C LYS A 227 -5.95 1.20 -5.55
N VAL A 228 -6.27 1.68 -4.35
CA VAL A 228 -7.01 0.87 -3.36
C VAL A 228 -8.42 0.52 -3.86
N VAL A 229 -9.11 1.47 -4.50
CA VAL A 229 -10.46 1.24 -5.07
C VAL A 229 -10.41 0.23 -6.22
N TYR A 230 -9.48 0.41 -7.15
CA TYR A 230 -9.33 -0.46 -8.31
C TYR A 230 -9.00 -1.91 -7.90
N VAL A 231 -7.99 -2.11 -7.04
CA VAL A 231 -7.62 -3.44 -6.53
C VAL A 231 -8.79 -4.10 -5.80
N HIS A 232 -9.55 -3.33 -5.00
CA HIS A 232 -10.73 -3.85 -4.34
C HIS A 232 -11.80 -4.34 -5.32
N ARG A 233 -12.01 -3.62 -6.42
CA ARG A 233 -12.99 -4.00 -7.45
C ARG A 233 -12.56 -5.22 -8.25
N VAL A 234 -11.31 -5.26 -8.71
CA VAL A 234 -10.73 -6.45 -9.37
C VAL A 234 -10.90 -7.69 -8.49
N SER A 235 -10.63 -7.60 -7.18
CA SER A 235 -10.76 -8.74 -6.26
C SER A 235 -12.20 -9.23 -6.02
N LYS A 236 -13.22 -8.47 -6.44
CA LYS A 236 -14.64 -8.78 -6.24
C LYS A 236 -15.33 -9.31 -7.50
N GLU A 237 -14.78 -9.10 -8.69
CA GLU A 237 -15.32 -9.75 -9.88
C GLU A 237 -14.94 -11.24 -9.84
N GLU A 238 -15.94 -12.09 -9.62
CA GLU A 238 -15.83 -13.56 -9.75
C GLU A 238 -15.59 -14.02 -11.20
N SER A 239 -15.60 -13.08 -12.16
CA SER A 239 -15.22 -13.31 -13.54
C SER A 239 -13.74 -13.69 -13.54
N GLY A 240 -13.41 -14.91 -13.97
CA GLY A 240 -12.04 -15.42 -14.14
C GLY A 240 -11.19 -14.68 -15.19
N VAL A 241 -11.29 -13.35 -15.24
CA VAL A 241 -10.37 -12.46 -15.92
C VAL A 241 -9.13 -12.41 -15.05
N VAL A 242 -8.09 -13.06 -15.57
CA VAL A 242 -6.69 -13.02 -15.14
C VAL A 242 -6.34 -11.64 -14.56
N PRO A 243 -5.57 -11.55 -13.46
CA PRO A 243 -5.21 -10.26 -12.87
C PRO A 243 -4.64 -9.34 -13.94
N ALA A 244 -5.36 -8.24 -14.21
CA ALA A 244 -4.93 -7.22 -15.14
C ALA A 244 -3.53 -6.72 -14.74
N LYS A 245 -2.70 -6.41 -15.74
CA LYS A 245 -1.33 -5.87 -15.62
C LYS A 245 -1.13 -5.02 -14.35
N PRO A 246 0.01 -5.14 -13.64
CA PRO A 246 0.25 -4.42 -12.40
C PRO A 246 -0.09 -2.94 -12.53
N VAL A 247 -0.81 -2.43 -11.54
CA VAL A 247 -1.24 -1.03 -11.47
C VAL A 247 0.00 -0.19 -11.17
N ARG A 248 0.70 0.27 -12.22
CA ARG A 248 1.92 1.09 -12.14
C ARG A 248 1.58 2.52 -11.72
N ASN A 249 1.90 3.52 -12.53
CA ASN A 249 1.54 4.93 -12.34
C ASN A 249 0.27 5.33 -13.11
N ASP A 250 -0.54 4.35 -13.53
CA ASP A 250 -1.72 4.58 -14.39
C ASP A 250 -2.71 5.61 -13.83
N PHE A 251 -2.77 5.76 -12.49
CA PHE A 251 -3.65 6.72 -11.83
C PHE A 251 -3.04 8.13 -11.68
N GLN A 252 -1.80 8.32 -12.13
CA GLN A 252 -1.18 9.63 -12.40
C GLN A 252 -1.30 10.02 -13.88
N ASN A 253 -2.27 9.46 -14.61
CA ASN A 253 -2.62 9.89 -15.95
C ASN A 253 -4.14 9.74 -16.13
N VAL A 254 -4.82 10.81 -16.53
CA VAL A 254 -6.28 10.82 -16.57
C VAL A 254 -6.83 9.80 -17.59
N GLU A 255 -6.21 9.69 -18.76
CA GLU A 255 -6.66 8.77 -19.81
C GLU A 255 -6.45 7.29 -19.42
N ARG A 256 -5.28 6.96 -18.84
CA ARG A 256 -4.99 5.60 -18.35
C ARG A 256 -5.95 5.23 -17.24
N ALA A 257 -6.19 6.12 -16.28
CA ALA A 257 -7.17 5.93 -15.22
C ALA A 257 -8.59 5.69 -15.80
N GLN A 258 -9.02 6.49 -16.78
CA GLN A 258 -10.31 6.30 -17.45
C GLN A 258 -10.43 4.93 -18.11
N LYS A 259 -9.40 4.48 -18.84
CA LYS A 259 -9.38 3.15 -19.48
C LYS A 259 -9.55 2.04 -18.45
N ARG A 260 -8.82 2.10 -17.32
CA ARG A 260 -8.92 1.15 -16.21
C ARG A 260 -10.33 1.07 -15.63
N TYR A 261 -10.99 2.21 -15.41
CA TYR A 261 -12.36 2.21 -14.86
C TYR A 261 -13.44 1.87 -15.90
N ALA A 262 -13.17 2.11 -17.18
CA ALA A 262 -14.06 1.74 -18.28
C ALA A 262 -14.24 0.21 -18.38
N GLU A 263 -13.25 -0.59 -17.94
CA GLU A 263 -13.38 -2.04 -17.78
C GLU A 263 -14.58 -2.43 -16.90
N PHE A 264 -14.93 -1.59 -15.92
CA PHE A 264 -16.10 -1.75 -15.05
C PHE A 264 -17.33 -0.96 -15.50
N GLY A 265 -17.31 -0.37 -16.71
CA GLY A 265 -18.37 0.50 -17.22
C GLY A 265 -18.54 1.81 -16.46
N PHE A 266 -17.49 2.27 -15.77
CA PHE A 266 -17.52 3.45 -14.90
C PHE A 266 -16.51 4.51 -15.34
N ASN A 267 -16.86 5.79 -15.16
CA ASN A 267 -15.94 6.90 -15.38
C ASN A 267 -15.93 7.82 -14.16
N PRO A 268 -14.88 7.81 -13.32
CA PRO A 268 -14.83 8.66 -12.13
C PRO A 268 -14.63 10.15 -12.45
N PHE A 269 -14.21 10.48 -13.67
CA PHE A 269 -14.00 11.86 -14.13
C PHE A 269 -15.27 12.49 -14.70
N CYS A 270 -16.42 11.81 -14.68
CA CYS A 270 -17.68 12.31 -15.22
C CYS A 270 -18.20 13.59 -14.53
N ALA A 271 -17.76 13.86 -13.31
CA ALA A 271 -18.11 15.06 -12.56
C ALA A 271 -17.34 16.32 -13.01
N LEU A 272 -16.29 16.15 -13.82
CA LEU A 272 -15.45 17.25 -14.30
C LEU A 272 -15.87 17.67 -15.71
N SER A 273 -15.97 18.99 -15.92
CA SER A 273 -16.05 19.61 -17.24
C SER A 273 -14.75 19.42 -18.04
N GLU A 274 -14.76 19.75 -19.33
CA GLU A 274 -13.58 19.64 -20.21
C GLU A 274 -12.42 20.52 -19.71
N ASP A 275 -12.68 21.79 -19.41
CA ASP A 275 -11.70 22.71 -18.83
C ASP A 275 -11.13 22.21 -17.49
N GLU A 276 -11.97 21.64 -16.63
CA GLU A 276 -11.55 21.06 -15.35
C GLU A 276 -10.67 19.81 -15.54
N ARG A 277 -10.90 19.03 -16.59
CA ARG A 277 -10.07 17.86 -16.92
C ARG A 277 -8.71 18.28 -17.49
N GLU A 278 -8.68 19.28 -18.36
CA GLU A 278 -7.42 19.85 -18.86
C GLU A 278 -6.60 20.41 -17.69
N LEU A 279 -7.24 21.13 -16.77
CA LEU A 279 -6.57 21.65 -15.57
C LEU A 279 -6.06 20.53 -14.66
N LEU A 280 -6.82 19.46 -14.48
CA LEU A 280 -6.39 18.29 -13.71
C LEU A 280 -5.16 17.65 -14.34
N ASP A 281 -5.17 17.42 -15.65
CA ASP A 281 -4.05 16.80 -16.36
C ASP A 281 -2.79 17.67 -16.29
N LEU A 282 -2.94 18.99 -16.49
CA LEU A 282 -1.86 19.95 -16.35
C LEU A 282 -1.20 19.91 -14.95
N ASN A 283 -1.99 19.83 -13.88
CA ASN A 283 -1.44 19.75 -12.52
C ASN A 283 -0.74 18.41 -12.29
N ILE A 284 -1.28 17.30 -12.79
CA ILE A 284 -0.62 15.99 -12.73
C ILE A 284 0.75 16.04 -13.43
N GLN A 285 0.83 16.67 -14.61
CA GLN A 285 2.09 16.88 -15.33
C GLN A 285 3.06 17.79 -14.57
N LYS A 286 2.55 18.83 -13.89
CA LYS A 286 3.34 19.78 -13.09
C LYS A 286 4.22 19.07 -12.04
N ARG A 287 3.79 17.90 -11.55
CA ARG A 287 4.59 17.05 -10.64
C ARG A 287 5.95 16.67 -11.21
N HIS A 288 6.05 16.35 -12.50
CA HIS A 288 7.33 15.99 -13.13
C HIS A 288 8.34 17.14 -13.00
N VAL A 289 7.88 18.36 -13.26
CA VAL A 289 8.70 19.57 -13.15
C VAL A 289 9.11 19.84 -11.70
N ILE A 290 8.16 19.79 -10.77
CA ILE A 290 8.42 20.08 -9.34
C ILE A 290 9.32 19.01 -8.70
N GLY A 291 9.03 17.73 -8.93
CA GLY A 291 9.65 16.60 -8.24
C GLY A 291 10.98 16.16 -8.84
N HIS A 292 11.19 16.33 -10.15
CA HIS A 292 12.38 15.81 -10.84
C HIS A 292 13.26 16.88 -11.47
N ASN A 293 12.71 18.06 -11.81
CA ASN A 293 13.46 19.15 -12.44
C ASN A 293 13.73 20.34 -11.50
N LEU A 294 13.65 20.15 -10.18
CA LEU A 294 13.78 21.21 -9.17
C LEU A 294 12.85 22.41 -9.42
N GLY A 295 11.70 22.16 -10.04
CA GLY A 295 10.76 23.20 -10.44
C GLY A 295 11.09 23.91 -11.75
N VAL A 296 12.15 23.54 -12.47
CA VAL A 296 12.53 24.17 -13.75
C VAL A 296 11.71 23.59 -14.91
N VAL A 297 10.99 24.46 -15.62
CA VAL A 297 10.16 24.12 -16.78
C VAL A 297 11.00 23.44 -17.86
N ASP A 298 10.63 22.20 -18.20
CA ASP A 298 11.15 21.46 -19.36
C ASP A 298 10.31 21.73 -20.63
N ALA A 299 10.77 21.19 -21.76
CA ALA A 299 10.14 21.41 -23.06
C ALA A 299 8.70 20.85 -23.10
N LYS A 300 8.47 19.71 -22.46
CA LYS A 300 7.18 19.03 -22.43
C LYS A 300 6.14 19.83 -21.63
N PHE A 301 6.52 20.41 -20.50
CA PHE A 301 5.64 21.27 -19.72
C PHE A 301 5.38 22.60 -20.43
N ALA A 302 6.37 23.18 -21.13
CA ALA A 302 6.22 24.41 -21.89
C ALA A 302 5.25 24.28 -23.08
N GLU A 303 5.13 23.09 -23.69
CA GLU A 303 4.18 22.84 -24.77
C GLU A 303 2.72 22.82 -24.30
N ASN A 304 2.48 22.34 -23.07
CA ASN A 304 1.13 22.16 -22.52
C ASN A 304 0.67 23.34 -21.65
N ALA A 305 1.60 24.11 -21.07
CA ALA A 305 1.29 25.25 -20.21
C ALA A 305 1.43 26.58 -20.98
N ARG A 306 0.30 27.26 -21.22
CA ARG A 306 0.21 28.48 -22.05
C ARG A 306 1.16 29.61 -21.64
N ASP A 307 1.55 29.68 -20.37
CA ASP A 307 2.38 30.74 -19.80
C ASP A 307 3.75 30.25 -19.29
N ALA A 308 4.08 28.96 -19.45
CA ALA A 308 5.36 28.42 -18.98
C ALA A 308 6.47 28.66 -20.00
N ARG A 309 7.63 29.12 -19.52
CA ARG A 309 8.82 29.35 -20.35
C ARG A 309 9.91 28.36 -20.00
N LEU A 310 10.46 27.71 -21.02
CA LEU A 310 11.56 26.77 -20.89
C LEU A 310 12.71 27.36 -20.06
N GLY A 311 13.15 26.64 -19.03
CA GLY A 311 14.28 27.04 -18.18
C GLY A 311 13.93 28.03 -17.07
N GLU A 312 12.69 28.50 -16.97
CA GLU A 312 12.20 29.26 -15.80
C GLU A 312 11.66 28.32 -14.72
N THR A 313 11.58 28.79 -13.48
CA THR A 313 10.94 28.02 -12.41
C THR A 313 9.42 28.13 -12.54
N VAL A 314 8.72 27.00 -12.50
CA VAL A 314 7.26 26.93 -12.46
C VAL A 314 6.75 27.73 -11.27
N GLU A 315 5.80 28.61 -11.51
CA GLU A 315 5.13 29.30 -10.42
C GLU A 315 4.24 28.31 -9.65
N LEU A 316 4.40 28.30 -8.32
CA LEU A 316 3.55 27.55 -7.41
C LEU A 316 2.78 28.54 -6.56
N VAL A 317 1.46 28.57 -6.73
CA VAL A 317 0.58 29.43 -5.96
C VAL A 317 -0.35 28.55 -5.14
N GLY A 318 -0.50 28.87 -3.85
CA GLY A 318 -1.33 28.09 -2.95
C GLY A 318 -2.76 27.90 -3.46
N SER A 319 -3.36 28.91 -4.11
CA SER A 319 -4.70 28.81 -4.73
C SER A 319 -4.81 27.75 -5.81
N GLU A 320 -3.78 27.55 -6.63
CA GLU A 320 -3.79 26.50 -7.66
C GLU A 320 -3.77 25.11 -7.03
N ILE A 321 -2.99 24.92 -5.94
CA ILE A 321 -2.96 23.66 -5.19
C ILE A 321 -4.33 23.35 -4.58
N ARG A 322 -5.04 24.37 -4.08
CA ARG A 322 -6.41 24.18 -3.56
C ARG A 322 -7.36 23.73 -4.66
N GLU A 323 -7.23 24.31 -5.85
CA GLU A 323 -8.06 23.96 -6.98
C GLU A 323 -7.75 22.55 -7.48
N PHE A 324 -6.47 22.18 -7.58
CA PHE A 324 -6.06 20.80 -7.88
C PHE A 324 -6.64 19.80 -6.87
N ALA A 325 -6.53 20.09 -5.57
CA ALA A 325 -7.11 19.26 -4.53
C ALA A 325 -8.65 19.16 -4.65
N ARG A 326 -9.33 20.25 -5.00
CA ARG A 326 -10.79 20.27 -5.24
C ARG A 326 -11.17 19.36 -6.42
N LEU A 327 -10.45 19.43 -7.53
CA LEU A 327 -10.69 18.57 -8.70
C LEU A 327 -10.51 17.09 -8.35
N CYS A 328 -9.43 16.74 -7.66
CA CYS A 328 -9.22 15.38 -7.15
C CYS A 328 -10.36 14.94 -6.21
N GLN A 329 -10.83 15.83 -5.34
CA GLN A 329 -11.93 15.54 -4.40
C GLN A 329 -13.23 15.20 -5.13
N LEU A 330 -13.55 15.86 -6.25
CA LEU A 330 -14.72 15.53 -7.07
C LEU A 330 -14.63 14.11 -7.64
N VAL A 331 -13.48 13.74 -8.18
CA VAL A 331 -13.23 12.39 -8.73
C VAL A 331 -13.30 11.34 -7.62
N ILE A 332 -12.70 11.58 -6.45
CA ILE A 332 -12.77 10.66 -5.31
C ILE A 332 -14.20 10.55 -4.77
N SER A 333 -14.97 11.63 -4.76
CA SER A 333 -16.38 11.58 -4.32
C SER A 333 -17.21 10.70 -5.25
N ALA A 334 -16.99 10.79 -6.57
CA ALA A 334 -17.63 9.90 -7.53
C ALA A 334 -17.26 8.42 -7.29
N LEU A 335 -15.99 8.13 -6.96
CA LEU A 335 -15.54 6.78 -6.59
C LEU A 335 -16.19 6.28 -5.29
N ASP A 336 -16.34 7.15 -4.29
CA ASP A 336 -16.94 6.82 -2.99
C ASP A 336 -18.43 6.48 -3.16
N ASP A 337 -19.15 7.29 -3.93
CA ASP A 337 -20.54 7.05 -4.31
C ASP A 337 -20.73 5.76 -5.10
N TRP A 338 -19.81 5.46 -6.03
CA TRP A 338 -19.81 4.22 -6.78
C TRP A 338 -19.57 2.99 -5.89
N LEU A 339 -18.73 3.10 -4.87
CA LEU A 339 -18.59 2.06 -3.83
C LEU A 339 -19.84 1.92 -2.96
N GLY A 340 -20.59 3.01 -2.79
CA GLY A 340 -21.87 3.06 -2.08
C GLY A 340 -23.04 2.47 -2.84
N GLY A 341 -22.84 2.07 -4.10
CA GLY A 341 -23.90 1.51 -4.96
C GLY A 341 -24.83 2.57 -5.53
N LEU A 342 -24.47 3.85 -5.47
CA LEU A 342 -25.20 4.90 -6.19
C LEU A 342 -24.97 4.70 -7.70
N SER A 343 -26.06 4.73 -8.47
CA SER A 343 -26.01 4.51 -9.91
C SER A 343 -25.36 5.72 -10.60
N PHE A 344 -24.37 5.46 -11.44
CA PHE A 344 -23.72 6.46 -12.30
C PHE A 344 -24.10 6.23 -13.77
N PRO A 345 -24.08 7.28 -14.61
CA PRO A 345 -24.22 7.11 -16.05
C PRO A 345 -23.14 6.14 -16.53
N ILE A 346 -23.62 5.00 -17.05
CA ILE A 346 -22.80 3.99 -17.70
C ILE A 346 -22.05 4.70 -18.83
N ALA A 347 -20.73 4.58 -18.86
CA ALA A 347 -19.97 5.05 -20.03
C ALA A 347 -20.62 4.42 -21.28
N PRO A 348 -20.94 5.20 -22.34
CA PRO A 348 -21.51 4.61 -23.53
C PRO A 348 -20.58 3.48 -23.98
N LYS A 349 -21.12 2.25 -24.02
CA LYS A 349 -20.41 1.13 -24.64
C LYS A 349 -20.04 1.61 -26.03
N ALA A 350 -18.75 1.63 -26.35
CA ALA A 350 -18.32 1.75 -27.73
C ALA A 350 -19.11 0.72 -28.54
N GLU A 351 -19.98 1.21 -29.42
CA GLU A 351 -20.88 0.37 -30.19
C GLU A 351 -20.03 -0.50 -31.13
N GLY A 352 -20.03 -1.81 -30.85
CA GLY A 352 -19.83 -2.85 -31.84
C GLY A 352 -18.40 -3.17 -32.26
N GLU A 353 -17.66 -3.86 -31.40
CA GLU A 353 -16.86 -4.99 -31.87
C GLU A 353 -17.35 -6.25 -31.16
N THR A 354 -18.15 -7.02 -31.89
CA THR A 354 -18.62 -8.34 -31.48
C THR A 354 -17.44 -9.24 -31.18
N GLY A 355 -17.48 -9.88 -30.00
CA GLY A 355 -16.50 -10.88 -29.60
C GLY A 355 -16.31 -11.96 -30.66
N GLY A 356 -15.17 -11.87 -31.34
CA GLY A 356 -14.33 -13.02 -31.64
C GLY A 356 -13.18 -12.98 -30.65
N GLY A 357 -12.91 -14.10 -29.99
CA GLY A 357 -11.64 -14.27 -29.30
C GLY A 357 -10.53 -14.23 -30.35
N ASN A 358 -10.00 -13.05 -30.61
CA ASN A 358 -8.68 -12.89 -31.18
C ASN A 358 -7.78 -12.47 -30.03
N GLU A 359 -6.73 -13.27 -29.78
CA GLU A 359 -5.50 -12.73 -29.21
C GLU A 359 -5.25 -11.36 -29.84
N PRO A 360 -4.90 -10.32 -29.07
CA PRO A 360 -4.63 -9.02 -29.67
C PRO A 360 -3.54 -9.23 -30.71
N GLU A 361 -3.91 -9.17 -31.98
CA GLU A 361 -2.97 -9.07 -33.08
C GLU A 361 -2.14 -7.84 -32.77
N THR A 362 -0.93 -8.09 -32.31
CA THR A 362 0.13 -7.11 -32.18
C THR A 362 0.17 -6.35 -33.50
N LYS A 363 -0.11 -5.04 -33.46
CA LYS A 363 0.36 -4.15 -34.53
C LYS A 363 1.84 -4.49 -34.69
N GLU A 364 2.22 -5.02 -35.85
CA GLU A 364 3.55 -5.61 -36.05
C GLU A 364 4.64 -4.67 -35.50
N GLY A 365 5.30 -5.09 -34.42
CA GLY A 365 6.45 -4.38 -33.83
C GLY A 365 6.20 -3.58 -32.55
N THR A 366 4.97 -3.41 -32.04
CA THR A 366 4.73 -2.70 -30.75
C THR A 366 4.65 -3.65 -29.55
N VAL A 367 5.18 -3.23 -28.40
CA VAL A 367 5.19 -3.99 -27.13
C VAL A 367 4.32 -3.28 -26.09
N GLY A 368 3.19 -3.91 -25.74
CA GLY A 368 2.23 -3.29 -24.84
C GLY A 368 1.67 -2.00 -25.44
N ASP A 369 1.73 -0.91 -24.69
CA ASP A 369 1.26 0.42 -25.11
C ASP A 369 2.38 1.31 -25.67
N LEU A 370 3.61 0.78 -25.79
CA LEU A 370 4.75 1.51 -26.37
C LEU A 370 4.56 1.72 -27.87
N GLY A 371 4.97 2.91 -28.33
CA GLY A 371 5.14 3.22 -29.74
C GLY A 371 6.14 2.26 -30.42
N SER A 372 6.12 2.25 -31.75
CA SER A 372 6.96 1.32 -32.53
C SER A 372 8.46 1.56 -32.32
N LEU A 373 8.88 2.83 -32.24
CA LEU A 373 10.28 3.18 -32.00
C LEU A 373 10.70 2.84 -30.56
N ALA A 374 9.88 3.18 -29.56
CA ALA A 374 10.14 2.81 -28.16
C ALA A 374 10.24 1.29 -27.98
N SER A 375 9.36 0.54 -28.64
CA SER A 375 9.40 -0.93 -28.66
C SER A 375 10.68 -1.48 -29.30
N ARG A 376 11.16 -0.87 -30.39
CA ARG A 376 12.44 -1.22 -31.03
C ARG A 376 13.62 -0.92 -30.11
N ILE A 377 13.65 0.26 -29.49
CA ILE A 377 14.72 0.66 -28.57
C ILE A 377 14.74 -0.24 -27.35
N GLY A 378 13.60 -0.50 -26.72
CA GLY A 378 13.52 -1.40 -25.55
C GLY A 378 13.99 -2.82 -25.87
N ARG A 379 13.65 -3.33 -27.05
CA ARG A 379 14.15 -4.63 -27.52
C ARG A 379 15.67 -4.61 -27.70
N TRP A 380 16.20 -3.57 -28.35
CA TRP A 380 17.64 -3.40 -28.55
C TRP A 380 18.40 -3.31 -27.22
N LEU A 381 17.92 -2.51 -26.26
CA LEU A 381 18.50 -2.39 -24.93
C LEU A 381 18.52 -3.74 -24.19
N CYS A 382 17.43 -4.49 -24.29
CA CYS A 382 17.30 -5.82 -23.68
C CYS A 382 18.27 -6.84 -24.31
N GLU A 383 18.41 -6.82 -25.64
CA GLU A 383 19.34 -7.67 -26.41
C GLU A 383 20.81 -7.39 -26.10
N HIS A 384 21.14 -6.12 -25.84
CA HIS A 384 22.52 -5.68 -25.57
C HIS A 384 22.91 -5.78 -24.09
N SER A 385 21.98 -6.16 -23.20
CA SER A 385 22.31 -6.44 -21.80
C SER A 385 23.05 -7.77 -21.68
N VAL A 386 24.26 -7.73 -21.13
CA VAL A 386 25.11 -8.91 -20.91
C VAL A 386 24.74 -9.65 -19.62
N THR A 387 24.41 -8.91 -18.57
CA THR A 387 24.24 -9.47 -17.21
C THR A 387 22.78 -9.58 -16.78
N GLY A 388 21.84 -8.88 -17.43
CA GLY A 388 20.43 -8.85 -17.01
C GLY A 388 20.22 -8.05 -15.72
N MET A 389 21.17 -7.17 -15.40
CA MET A 389 21.06 -6.20 -14.32
C MET A 389 20.91 -4.78 -14.90
N PRO A 390 20.34 -3.85 -14.13
CA PRO A 390 20.40 -2.42 -14.42
C PRO A 390 21.83 -1.97 -14.74
N ASP A 391 22.02 -1.37 -15.91
CA ASP A 391 23.32 -0.91 -16.39
C ASP A 391 23.20 0.44 -17.13
N ASN A 392 24.29 1.20 -17.16
CA ASN A 392 24.37 2.45 -17.90
C ASN A 392 24.62 2.15 -19.37
N ILE A 393 23.85 2.80 -20.24
CA ILE A 393 23.92 2.60 -21.67
C ILE A 393 24.71 3.73 -22.29
N ASP A 394 25.64 3.36 -23.18
CA ASP A 394 26.43 4.31 -23.94
C ASP A 394 25.55 5.03 -24.98
N GLU A 395 25.57 6.35 -24.91
CA GLU A 395 24.80 7.25 -25.77
C GLU A 395 25.12 7.00 -27.26
N GLU A 396 26.40 6.86 -27.59
CA GLU A 396 26.84 6.67 -28.97
C GLU A 396 26.37 5.32 -29.53
N GLY A 397 26.21 4.32 -28.65
CA GLY A 397 25.64 3.01 -29.00
C GLY A 397 24.20 3.13 -29.51
N VAL A 398 23.37 3.92 -28.84
CA VAL A 398 21.97 4.16 -29.26
C VAL A 398 21.92 4.98 -30.54
N LEU A 399 22.70 6.06 -30.64
CA LEU A 399 22.75 6.92 -31.82
C LEU A 399 23.24 6.17 -33.07
N THR A 400 24.17 5.23 -32.90
CA THR A 400 24.66 4.38 -33.98
C THR A 400 23.59 3.37 -34.40
N ALA A 401 22.96 2.69 -33.44
CA ALA A 401 21.96 1.66 -33.70
C ALA A 401 20.68 2.20 -34.36
N PHE A 402 20.34 3.46 -34.11
CA PHE A 402 19.16 4.14 -34.64
C PHE A 402 19.54 5.40 -35.44
N SER A 403 20.61 5.30 -36.23
CA SER A 403 21.12 6.39 -37.06
C SER A 403 20.15 6.86 -38.16
N ASP A 404 19.09 6.09 -38.42
CA ASP A 404 18.00 6.40 -39.33
C ASP A 404 16.93 7.34 -38.74
N MET A 405 16.93 7.57 -37.42
CA MET A 405 15.90 8.32 -36.70
C MET A 405 16.41 9.70 -36.26
N GLU A 406 15.51 10.68 -36.16
CA GLU A 406 15.89 11.99 -35.63
C GLU A 406 16.07 11.95 -34.11
N GLU A 407 16.98 12.78 -33.58
CA GLU A 407 17.26 12.83 -32.14
C GLU A 407 16.04 13.15 -31.28
N GLY A 408 15.09 13.93 -31.82
CA GLY A 408 13.81 14.22 -31.17
C GLY A 408 12.97 12.96 -30.97
N GLU A 409 12.82 12.16 -32.02
CA GLU A 409 12.07 10.90 -32.00
C GLU A 409 12.71 9.89 -31.04
N LEU A 410 14.05 9.83 -30.98
CA LEU A 410 14.77 8.99 -30.02
C LEU A 410 14.52 9.43 -28.57
N LYS A 411 14.49 10.73 -28.30
CA LYS A 411 14.19 11.26 -26.96
C LYS A 411 12.76 10.93 -26.53
N GLU A 412 11.79 11.10 -27.42
CA GLU A 412 10.40 10.74 -27.16
C GLU A 412 10.24 9.25 -26.87
N ALA A 413 10.86 8.40 -27.70
CA ALA A 413 10.82 6.95 -27.52
C ALA A 413 11.52 6.49 -26.22
N LEU A 414 12.61 7.14 -25.82
CA LEU A 414 13.26 6.89 -24.53
C LEU A 414 12.37 7.35 -23.36
N ALA A 415 11.68 8.47 -23.49
CA ALA A 415 10.73 8.95 -22.48
C ALA A 415 9.53 7.99 -22.33
N GLU A 416 9.03 7.39 -23.41
CA GLU A 416 8.03 6.33 -23.34
C GLU A 416 8.53 5.10 -22.55
N LEU A 417 9.78 4.67 -22.80
CA LEU A 417 10.39 3.57 -22.04
C LEU A 417 10.56 3.91 -20.56
N GLU A 418 10.90 5.16 -20.23
CA GLU A 418 10.98 5.63 -18.84
C GLU A 418 9.60 5.64 -18.17
N MET A 419 8.56 6.07 -18.88
CA MET A 419 7.18 6.01 -18.38
C MET A 419 6.73 4.58 -18.05
N GLU A 420 7.21 3.60 -18.82
CA GLU A 420 7.02 2.18 -18.56
C GLU A 420 8.03 1.59 -17.56
N SER A 421 8.81 2.43 -16.88
CA SER A 421 9.85 2.06 -15.90
C SER A 421 10.92 1.12 -16.45
N CYS A 422 11.06 1.01 -17.77
CA CYS A 422 12.05 0.17 -18.43
C CYS A 422 13.45 0.81 -18.39
N VAL A 423 13.52 2.14 -18.31
CA VAL A 423 14.77 2.88 -18.16
C VAL A 423 14.61 3.99 -17.13
N VAL A 424 15.72 4.47 -16.61
CA VAL A 424 15.84 5.71 -15.83
C VAL A 424 16.67 6.67 -16.66
N LEU A 425 16.16 7.87 -16.90
CA LEU A 425 16.83 8.91 -17.66
C LEU A 425 17.42 9.96 -16.73
N SER A 426 18.59 10.47 -17.08
CA SER A 426 19.22 11.60 -16.38
C SER A 426 19.69 12.63 -17.39
N HIS A 427 19.08 13.81 -17.35
CA HIS A 427 19.40 14.90 -18.26
C HIS A 427 20.70 15.60 -17.84
N VAL A 428 21.68 15.61 -18.73
CA VAL A 428 22.98 16.25 -18.51
C VAL A 428 23.20 17.27 -19.62
N ILE A 429 23.71 18.44 -19.26
CA ILE A 429 24.00 19.50 -20.23
C ILE A 429 25.14 19.03 -21.16
N GLY A 430 24.91 19.13 -22.47
CA GLY A 430 25.93 18.87 -23.50
C GLY A 430 25.91 17.47 -24.11
N THR A 431 24.98 16.58 -23.71
CA THR A 431 24.73 15.30 -24.39
C THR A 431 23.59 15.45 -25.40
N ARG A 432 23.60 14.64 -26.46
CA ARG A 432 22.57 14.60 -27.51
C ARG A 432 21.33 13.87 -27.01
N LEU A 433 21.49 12.77 -26.28
CA LEU A 433 20.46 12.01 -25.58
C LEU A 433 20.63 12.15 -24.06
N PRO A 434 19.57 11.93 -23.25
CA PRO A 434 19.74 11.77 -21.80
C PRO A 434 20.66 10.59 -21.49
N ARG A 435 21.29 10.58 -20.32
CA ARG A 435 21.94 9.35 -19.83
C ARG A 435 20.88 8.31 -19.56
N ILE A 436 21.07 7.12 -20.10
CA ILE A 436 20.11 6.03 -20.02
C ILE A 436 20.68 4.98 -19.08
N GLN A 437 19.94 4.65 -18.03
CA GLN A 437 20.21 3.48 -17.22
C GLN A 437 19.04 2.50 -17.40
N THR A 438 19.32 1.24 -17.73
CA THR A 438 18.26 0.22 -17.79
C THR A 438 17.74 -0.08 -16.40
N ALA A 439 16.47 -0.47 -16.31
CA ALA A 439 15.83 -0.87 -15.06
C ALA A 439 15.34 -2.32 -15.15
N GLU A 440 15.02 -2.91 -13.99
CA GLU A 440 14.58 -4.31 -13.88
C GLU A 440 13.34 -4.60 -14.74
N GLU A 441 12.44 -3.63 -14.87
CA GLU A 441 11.20 -3.74 -15.63
C GLU A 441 11.44 -3.98 -17.13
N LEU A 442 12.57 -3.50 -17.66
CA LEU A 442 12.96 -3.77 -19.05
C LEU A 442 12.99 -5.27 -19.32
N PHE A 443 13.60 -6.03 -18.43
CA PHE A 443 13.78 -7.46 -18.58
C PHE A 443 12.45 -8.20 -18.41
N LEU A 444 11.60 -7.76 -17.47
CA LEU A 444 10.26 -8.31 -17.31
C LEU A 444 9.40 -8.17 -18.57
N VAL A 445 9.50 -7.02 -19.24
CA VAL A 445 8.71 -6.71 -20.43
C VAL A 445 9.30 -7.36 -21.69
N PHE A 446 10.62 -7.31 -21.88
CA PHE A 446 11.26 -7.64 -23.15
C PHE A 446 11.93 -9.03 -23.20
N ASP A 447 12.34 -9.63 -22.08
CA ASP A 447 12.95 -10.98 -22.11
C ASP A 447 12.01 -12.05 -22.73
N PRO A 448 10.68 -12.04 -22.49
CA PRO A 448 9.77 -12.97 -23.17
C PRO A 448 9.77 -12.84 -24.69
N LEU A 449 10.09 -11.65 -25.20
CA LEU A 449 10.11 -11.34 -26.63
C LEU A 449 11.47 -11.61 -27.26
N VAL A 450 12.54 -11.33 -26.53
CA VAL A 450 13.94 -11.41 -27.00
C VAL A 450 14.51 -12.81 -26.76
N LEU A 451 14.42 -13.29 -25.52
CA LEU A 451 15.05 -14.55 -25.08
C LEU A 451 14.09 -15.73 -25.13
N LYS A 452 12.79 -15.49 -25.39
CA LYS A 452 11.73 -16.50 -25.32
C LYS A 452 11.67 -17.21 -23.95
N SER A 453 12.14 -16.52 -22.92
CA SER A 453 12.11 -16.93 -21.52
C SER A 453 11.56 -15.77 -20.69
N SER A 454 10.92 -16.07 -19.57
CA SER A 454 10.25 -15.06 -18.76
C SER A 454 10.89 -15.02 -17.38
N PRO A 455 11.36 -13.86 -16.89
CA PRO A 455 11.87 -13.73 -15.53
C PRO A 455 10.86 -14.17 -14.47
N ILE A 456 9.56 -14.03 -14.75
CA ILE A 456 8.49 -14.53 -13.87
C ILE A 456 8.55 -16.05 -13.74
N THR A 457 8.64 -16.77 -14.85
CA THR A 457 8.73 -18.23 -14.86
C THR A 457 10.05 -18.71 -14.25
N ASP A 458 11.15 -18.02 -14.55
CA ASP A 458 12.46 -18.33 -14.00
C ASP A 458 12.48 -18.07 -12.47
N ALA A 459 11.83 -17.02 -11.98
CA ALA A 459 11.70 -16.72 -10.56
C ALA A 459 10.91 -17.80 -9.80
N LEU A 460 9.86 -18.39 -10.40
CA LEU A 460 9.15 -19.53 -9.81
C LEU A 460 10.09 -20.71 -9.52
N HIS A 461 10.92 -21.07 -10.51
CA HIS A 461 11.90 -22.14 -10.34
C HIS A 461 12.91 -21.81 -9.23
N LEU A 462 13.40 -20.57 -9.20
CA LEU A 462 14.34 -20.13 -8.17
C LEU A 462 13.70 -20.09 -6.76
N VAL A 463 12.42 -19.72 -6.63
CA VAL A 463 11.69 -19.73 -5.35
C VAL A 463 11.65 -21.14 -4.76
N ASP A 464 11.39 -22.16 -5.58
CA ASP A 464 11.38 -23.56 -5.13
C ASP A 464 12.75 -24.01 -4.62
N LEU A 465 13.83 -23.66 -5.33
CA LEU A 465 15.21 -23.95 -4.91
C LEU A 465 15.56 -23.25 -3.59
N VAL A 466 15.21 -21.96 -3.45
CA VAL A 466 15.46 -21.18 -2.23
C VAL A 466 14.69 -21.74 -1.04
N LEU A 467 13.43 -22.13 -1.23
CA LEU A 467 12.59 -22.65 -0.15
C LEU A 467 12.97 -24.07 0.29
N ALA A 468 13.68 -24.84 -0.55
CA ALA A 468 14.19 -26.15 -0.18
C ALA A 468 15.32 -26.09 0.87
N GLY A 469 16.08 -24.99 0.94
CA GLY A 469 17.12 -24.75 1.94
C GLY A 469 16.60 -24.07 3.22
N ASP A 470 17.39 -24.10 4.29
CA ASP A 470 17.07 -23.53 5.62
C ASP A 470 18.10 -22.50 6.14
N GLY A 471 19.10 -22.13 5.32
CA GLY A 471 20.22 -21.26 5.69
C GLY A 471 20.33 -19.96 4.87
N SER A 472 21.50 -19.34 4.96
CA SER A 472 21.89 -18.24 4.08
C SER A 472 21.97 -18.72 2.64
N VAL A 473 21.45 -17.94 1.69
CA VAL A 473 21.45 -18.25 0.27
C VAL A 473 22.50 -17.39 -0.42
N SER A 474 23.52 -18.03 -1.01
CA SER A 474 24.48 -17.41 -1.93
C SER A 474 23.85 -17.32 -3.32
N LEU A 475 23.91 -16.14 -3.96
CA LEU A 475 23.34 -15.99 -5.31
C LEU A 475 24.18 -16.69 -6.37
N SER A 476 25.49 -16.80 -6.19
CA SER A 476 26.36 -17.59 -7.08
C SER A 476 26.01 -19.07 -7.01
N ASP A 477 25.79 -19.61 -5.80
CA ASP A 477 25.48 -21.04 -5.62
C ASP A 477 24.06 -21.34 -6.13
N LEU A 478 23.13 -20.40 -5.94
CA LEU A 478 21.76 -20.51 -6.47
C LEU A 478 21.77 -20.47 -8.00
N HIS A 479 22.59 -19.61 -8.61
CA HIS A 479 22.79 -19.56 -10.05
C HIS A 479 23.33 -20.89 -10.59
N ASP A 480 24.39 -21.43 -9.99
CA ASP A 480 24.96 -22.73 -10.36
C ASP A 480 23.93 -23.87 -10.25
N GLN A 481 23.10 -23.85 -9.19
CA GLN A 481 22.03 -24.84 -8.98
C GLN A 481 20.87 -24.71 -9.98
N SER A 482 20.58 -23.49 -10.43
CA SER A 482 19.48 -23.22 -11.36
C SER A 482 19.74 -23.74 -12.76
N GLY A 483 21.02 -23.85 -13.15
CA GLY A 483 21.44 -24.21 -14.51
C GLY A 483 21.07 -23.18 -15.58
N MET A 484 20.68 -21.96 -15.18
CA MET A 484 20.33 -20.87 -16.09
C MET A 484 21.59 -20.14 -16.57
N ASP A 485 21.51 -19.51 -17.74
CA ASP A 485 22.50 -18.49 -18.11
C ASP A 485 22.36 -17.26 -17.22
N GLN A 486 23.49 -16.62 -16.88
CA GLN A 486 23.53 -15.49 -15.94
C GLN A 486 22.58 -14.34 -16.32
N ARG A 487 22.50 -14.02 -17.62
CA ARG A 487 21.62 -12.98 -18.18
C ARG A 487 20.13 -13.23 -17.87
N ARG A 488 19.73 -14.51 -17.81
CA ARG A 488 18.37 -14.93 -17.48
C ARG A 488 18.15 -15.06 -15.98
N PHE A 489 19.19 -15.51 -15.26
CA PHE A 489 19.16 -15.68 -13.82
C PHE A 489 18.93 -14.36 -13.06
N ASN A 490 19.67 -13.31 -13.42
CA ASN A 490 19.73 -12.08 -12.63
C ASN A 490 18.38 -11.34 -12.49
N PRO A 491 17.57 -11.15 -13.54
CA PRO A 491 16.24 -10.56 -13.41
C PRO A 491 15.35 -11.35 -12.43
N ALA A 492 15.32 -12.68 -12.56
CA ALA A 492 14.55 -13.56 -11.69
C ALA A 492 15.06 -13.55 -10.23
N ALA A 493 16.37 -13.51 -10.04
CA ALA A 493 17.00 -13.40 -8.73
C ALA A 493 16.71 -12.03 -8.06
N GLY A 494 16.65 -10.95 -8.85
CA GLY A 494 16.27 -9.61 -8.38
C GLY A 494 14.88 -9.61 -7.73
N MET A 495 13.90 -10.25 -8.37
CA MET A 495 12.55 -10.41 -7.82
C MET A 495 12.54 -11.12 -6.46
N ILE A 496 13.38 -12.15 -6.30
CA ILE A 496 13.49 -12.87 -5.01
C ILE A 496 14.14 -11.98 -3.96
N VAL A 497 15.21 -11.26 -4.30
CA VAL A 497 15.93 -10.38 -3.37
C VAL A 497 15.02 -9.25 -2.88
N ALA A 498 14.15 -8.72 -3.73
CA ALA A 498 13.19 -7.66 -3.36
C ALA A 498 12.19 -8.08 -2.26
N GLU A 499 11.88 -9.37 -2.15
CA GLU A 499 11.01 -9.91 -1.10
C GLU A 499 11.73 -10.12 0.26
N ILE A 500 13.06 -10.01 0.29
CA ILE A 500 13.84 -10.19 1.51
C ILE A 500 14.03 -8.84 2.21
N GLY A 501 13.71 -8.78 3.49
CA GLY A 501 13.87 -7.53 4.26
C GLY A 501 15.30 -6.96 4.21
N GLU A 502 15.43 -5.64 4.00
CA GLU A 502 16.71 -4.94 3.75
C GLU A 502 17.84 -5.22 4.77
N GLY A 503 17.50 -5.55 6.02
CA GLY A 503 18.46 -5.92 7.06
C GLY A 503 19.06 -7.32 6.92
N ARG A 504 18.60 -8.10 5.94
CA ARG A 504 18.94 -9.51 5.74
C ARG A 504 19.54 -9.80 4.37
N VAL A 505 19.63 -8.81 3.50
CA VAL A 505 20.35 -8.84 2.22
C VAL A 505 21.75 -8.26 2.40
N SER A 506 22.76 -8.88 1.80
CA SER A 506 24.13 -8.36 1.84
C SER A 506 24.23 -7.00 1.14
N ARG A 507 24.79 -6.01 1.83
CA ARG A 507 25.08 -4.67 1.27
C ARG A 507 26.45 -4.58 0.60
N THR A 508 27.20 -5.68 0.56
CA THR A 508 28.49 -5.69 -0.13
C THR A 508 28.25 -5.63 -1.63
N TYR A 509 28.88 -4.67 -2.30
CA TYR A 509 28.83 -4.52 -3.75
C TYR A 509 29.14 -5.85 -4.46
N SER A 510 28.32 -6.14 -5.47
CA SER A 510 28.37 -7.36 -6.28
C SER A 510 28.23 -6.96 -7.75
N PRO A 511 29.28 -7.10 -8.58
CA PRO A 511 29.22 -6.68 -9.97
C PRO A 511 28.46 -7.66 -10.89
N ASP A 512 28.23 -8.89 -10.41
CA ASP A 512 27.75 -10.01 -11.23
C ASP A 512 26.32 -10.45 -10.88
N TYR A 513 25.83 -10.03 -9.71
CA TYR A 513 24.55 -10.47 -9.13
C TYR A 513 23.88 -9.33 -8.35
N PRO A 514 22.53 -9.28 -8.28
CA PRO A 514 21.79 -8.27 -7.52
C PRO A 514 22.18 -8.13 -6.05
N ALA A 515 22.64 -9.24 -5.45
CA ALA A 515 23.23 -9.29 -4.12
C ALA A 515 24.26 -10.43 -4.03
N ARG A 516 25.16 -10.41 -3.04
CA ARG A 516 26.05 -11.57 -2.82
C ARG A 516 25.34 -12.76 -2.19
N TYR A 517 24.60 -12.47 -1.12
CA TYR A 517 23.83 -13.46 -0.38
C TYR A 517 22.71 -12.76 0.39
N PHE A 518 21.72 -13.53 0.81
CA PHE A 518 20.73 -13.10 1.78
C PHE A 518 20.46 -14.20 2.81
N THR A 519 19.91 -13.80 3.95
CA THR A 519 19.44 -14.71 5.00
C THR A 519 17.92 -14.59 5.10
N MET A 520 17.24 -15.69 5.41
CA MET A 520 15.78 -15.68 5.51
C MET A 520 15.34 -15.89 6.95
N ALA A 521 14.47 -15.02 7.43
CA ALA A 521 13.62 -15.28 8.58
C ALA A 521 12.34 -16.00 8.16
N SER A 522 11.51 -16.33 9.15
CA SER A 522 10.20 -16.95 8.89
C SER A 522 9.30 -16.04 8.05
N GLU A 523 9.38 -14.73 8.22
CA GLU A 523 8.59 -13.77 7.45
C GLU A 523 8.98 -13.76 5.96
N ASP A 524 10.28 -13.79 5.63
CA ASP A 524 10.74 -13.77 4.23
C ASP A 524 10.37 -15.09 3.52
N ARG A 525 10.44 -16.23 4.22
CA ARG A 525 9.97 -17.50 3.67
C ARG A 525 8.47 -17.48 3.36
N VAL A 526 7.67 -16.75 4.15
CA VAL A 526 6.25 -16.54 3.86
C VAL A 526 6.06 -15.59 2.69
N ALA A 527 6.86 -14.52 2.59
CA ALA A 527 6.86 -13.60 1.45
C ALA A 527 7.18 -14.34 0.14
N LEU A 528 8.25 -15.13 0.09
CA LEU A 528 8.60 -15.94 -1.09
C LEU A 528 7.54 -16.97 -1.47
N LYS A 529 6.88 -17.61 -0.49
CA LYS A 529 5.72 -18.49 -0.76
C LYS A 529 4.52 -17.74 -1.34
N ARG A 530 4.34 -16.47 -0.98
CA ARG A 530 3.29 -15.61 -1.54
C ARG A 530 3.67 -15.17 -2.94
N LEU A 531 4.91 -14.74 -3.16
CA LEU A 531 5.45 -14.45 -4.47
C LEU A 531 5.26 -15.64 -5.41
N GLY A 532 5.66 -16.85 -5.00
CA GLY A 532 5.47 -18.05 -5.80
C GLY A 532 4.00 -18.31 -6.18
N LYS A 533 3.06 -18.05 -5.27
CA LYS A 533 1.62 -18.14 -5.59
C LYS A 533 1.18 -17.06 -6.58
N GLN A 534 1.56 -15.81 -6.35
CA GLN A 534 1.23 -14.68 -7.23
C GLN A 534 1.77 -14.87 -8.65
N LEU A 535 2.96 -15.45 -8.78
CA LEU A 535 3.59 -15.70 -10.09
C LEU A 535 2.98 -16.93 -10.81
N THR A 536 2.31 -17.84 -10.10
CA THR A 536 1.65 -19.03 -10.69
C THR A 536 0.21 -18.74 -11.14
N GLY A 537 -0.45 -17.75 -10.53
CA GLY A 537 -1.84 -17.37 -10.82
C GLY A 537 -2.57 -16.88 -9.58
#